data_AF-A0A0C9UHR9-F1
#
_entry.id   AF-A0A0C9UHR9-F1
#
_cell.length_a   1.000
_cell.length_b   1.000
_cell.length_c   1.000
_cell.angle_alpha   90.00
_cell.angle_beta   90.00
_cell.angle_gamma   90.00
#
_symmetry.space_group_name_H-M   'P 1'
#
loop_
_entity.id
_entity.type
_entity.pdbx_description
1 polymer ?
#
loop_
_entity_poly.entity_id
_entity_poly.type
_entity_poly.pdbx_seq_one_letter_code
_entity_poly.pdbx_strand_id
1 'polypeptide(L)'
;MKENGDRKLLHLSVHSATHHTAEKQLHGLQDQVSLIYATYNETIGHSPSIVDARSFPSKLRGVCTDHAADQKLLAELLKDWKKCTDRESRGEEKLLSLPPEELIAVLLKASQEDIQAAVGLDGWNALSESEKLSRNAAKYQDVCFQIGQKLFAALKPKEQEESDWFVRVGCCMHKQLNTIKGGAAAIRELWIKLGIEGPMKYFNKDNSAAYHVGDEASRTRAMDASQSGAVKLTSLSGSLFNHKDDKKGHQGSLAIFFEGKTGRFVRFPDTSNTRYQSHCEAAAELIVQLDLYIVFLEEIKEKKDNRTFNNLEIKAYRTSLPSLKWQF
;
A
#
# COMPACT_ATOMS: atom_id res chain seq x y z
N MET A 1 -10.96 -31.47 2.98
CA MET A 1 -12.41 -31.68 3.02
C MET A 1 -12.72 -32.41 4.31
N LYS A 2 -13.56 -31.86 5.18
CA LYS A 2 -14.16 -32.65 6.27
C LYS A 2 -15.21 -33.59 5.62
N GLU A 3 -15.44 -34.78 6.18
CA GLU A 3 -16.30 -35.84 5.61
C GLU A 3 -17.77 -35.43 5.37
N ASN A 4 -18.17 -34.26 5.88
CA ASN A 4 -19.50 -33.68 5.77
C ASN A 4 -19.72 -32.79 4.53
N GLY A 5 -18.76 -32.69 3.61
CA GLY A 5 -18.91 -31.90 2.38
C GLY A 5 -18.74 -30.39 2.56
N ASP A 6 -18.43 -29.92 3.77
CA ASP A 6 -18.11 -28.52 4.03
C ASP A 6 -16.78 -28.12 3.37
N ARG A 7 -16.86 -27.17 2.44
CA ARG A 7 -15.70 -26.52 1.82
C ARG A 7 -15.34 -25.28 2.63
N LYS A 8 -14.37 -25.38 3.54
CA LYS A 8 -13.72 -24.18 4.14
C LYS A 8 -12.89 -23.49 3.07
N LEU A 9 -13.20 -22.23 2.78
CA LEU A 9 -12.44 -21.39 1.86
C LEU A 9 -11.09 -21.04 2.51
N LEU A 10 -9.97 -21.44 1.90
CA LEU A 10 -8.61 -21.21 2.41
C LEU A 10 -7.89 -20.09 1.63
N HIS A 11 -8.58 -18.99 1.32
CA HIS A 11 -7.95 -17.83 0.71
C HIS A 11 -7.64 -16.77 1.76
N LEU A 12 -6.39 -16.28 1.78
CA LEU A 12 -6.01 -15.01 2.40
C LEU A 12 -6.77 -13.92 1.63
N SER A 13 -7.94 -13.57 2.15
CA SER A 13 -8.91 -12.73 1.45
C SER A 13 -8.53 -11.26 1.62
N VAL A 14 -8.77 -10.45 0.59
CA VAL A 14 -8.70 -8.99 0.71
C VAL A 14 -9.99 -8.54 1.37
N HIS A 15 -9.90 -8.03 2.59
CA HIS A 15 -11.05 -7.52 3.34
C HIS A 15 -11.06 -6.01 3.32
N SER A 16 -12.21 -5.42 3.02
CA SER A 16 -12.45 -4.01 3.29
C SER A 16 -12.49 -3.79 4.80
N ALA A 17 -11.92 -2.67 5.27
CA ALA A 17 -12.14 -2.23 6.64
C ALA A 17 -13.65 -2.10 6.88
N THR A 18 -14.16 -2.80 7.89
CA THR A 18 -15.59 -2.81 8.24
C THR A 18 -16.07 -1.46 8.78
N HIS A 19 -15.13 -0.62 9.23
CA HIS A 19 -15.40 0.72 9.76
C HIS A 19 -14.18 1.64 9.64
N HIS A 20 -14.42 2.95 9.77
CA HIS A 20 -13.41 4.00 9.65
C HIS A 20 -12.77 4.41 11.00
N THR A 21 -13.08 3.73 12.11
CA THR A 21 -12.48 4.05 13.41
C THR A 21 -11.31 3.13 13.70
N ALA A 22 -10.27 3.66 14.34
CA ALA A 22 -9.03 2.95 14.60
C ALA A 22 -9.25 1.67 15.43
N GLU A 23 -10.11 1.73 16.44
CA GLU A 23 -10.39 0.63 17.36
C GLU A 23 -11.08 -0.53 16.64
N LYS A 24 -12.06 -0.22 15.78
CA LYS A 24 -12.77 -1.24 14.99
C LYS A 24 -11.86 -1.85 13.94
N GLN A 25 -10.94 -1.07 13.38
CA GLN A 25 -9.92 -1.59 12.45
C GLN A 25 -8.94 -2.53 13.16
N LEU A 26 -8.47 -2.18 14.36
CA LEU A 26 -7.64 -3.07 15.17
C LEU A 26 -8.39 -4.36 15.52
N HIS A 27 -9.64 -4.25 16.01
CA HIS A 27 -10.44 -5.41 16.38
C HIS A 27 -10.68 -6.33 15.17
N GLY A 28 -11.04 -5.77 14.02
CA GLY A 28 -11.20 -6.53 12.78
C GLY A 28 -9.91 -7.24 12.35
N LEU A 29 -8.74 -6.63 12.55
CA LEU A 29 -7.46 -7.28 12.31
C LEU A 29 -7.19 -8.41 13.31
N GLN A 30 -7.46 -8.20 14.60
CA GLN A 30 -7.32 -9.23 15.64
C GLN A 30 -8.20 -10.45 15.35
N ASP A 31 -9.45 -10.23 14.93
CA ASP A 31 -10.37 -11.29 14.54
C ASP A 31 -9.87 -12.07 13.31
N GLN A 32 -9.38 -11.35 12.29
CA GLN A 32 -8.82 -11.97 11.08
C GLN A 32 -7.59 -12.82 11.40
N VAL A 33 -6.65 -12.27 12.19
CA VAL A 33 -5.46 -13.01 12.64
C VAL A 33 -5.91 -14.25 13.42
N SER A 34 -6.81 -14.10 14.39
CA SER A 34 -7.30 -15.24 15.17
C SER A 34 -7.92 -16.33 14.30
N LEU A 35 -8.74 -15.94 13.31
CA LEU A 35 -9.36 -16.87 12.37
C LEU A 35 -8.34 -17.58 11.47
N ILE A 36 -7.31 -16.86 10.99
CA ILE A 36 -6.24 -17.43 10.17
C ILE A 36 -5.49 -18.50 10.97
N TYR A 37 -5.07 -18.18 12.20
CA TYR A 37 -4.33 -19.11 13.04
C TYR A 37 -5.18 -20.30 13.48
N ALA A 38 -6.45 -20.08 13.85
CA ALA A 38 -7.38 -21.17 14.17
C ALA A 38 -7.58 -22.11 12.96
N THR A 39 -7.78 -21.55 11.77
CA THR A 39 -7.94 -22.32 10.54
C THR A 39 -6.67 -23.10 10.18
N TYR A 40 -5.50 -22.48 10.34
CA TYR A 40 -4.22 -23.15 10.14
C TYR A 40 -4.01 -24.30 11.14
N ASN A 41 -4.24 -24.06 12.42
CA ASN A 41 -4.07 -25.08 13.46
C ASN A 41 -5.05 -26.25 13.30
N GLU A 42 -6.28 -26.00 12.83
CA GLU A 42 -7.24 -27.06 12.48
C GLU A 42 -6.76 -27.95 11.32
N THR A 43 -5.99 -27.41 10.35
CA THR A 43 -5.58 -28.16 9.15
C THR A 43 -4.36 -29.04 9.38
N ILE A 44 -3.48 -28.66 10.30
CA ILE A 44 -2.26 -29.42 10.63
C ILE A 44 -2.48 -30.53 11.68
N GLY A 45 -3.67 -30.64 12.27
CA GLY A 45 -4.01 -31.67 13.28
C GLY A 45 -3.21 -31.54 14.58
N HIS A 46 -3.05 -32.64 15.32
CA HIS A 46 -2.32 -32.69 16.61
C HIS A 46 -0.79 -32.71 16.48
N SER A 47 -0.24 -32.13 15.41
CA SER A 47 1.20 -31.95 15.26
C SER A 47 1.74 -31.00 16.35
N PRO A 48 2.97 -31.17 16.86
CA PRO A 48 3.61 -30.26 17.82
C PRO A 48 3.87 -28.83 17.28
N SER A 49 3.33 -28.49 16.10
CA SER A 49 3.51 -27.24 15.39
C SER A 49 2.30 -26.30 15.46
N ILE A 50 1.46 -26.40 16.51
CA ILE A 50 0.41 -25.41 16.77
C ILE A 50 1.06 -24.03 16.91
N VAL A 51 0.57 -23.06 16.14
CA VAL A 51 1.12 -21.72 16.13
C VAL A 51 0.20 -20.79 16.91
N ASP A 52 0.78 -20.00 17.80
CA ASP A 52 0.07 -18.99 18.57
C ASP A 52 -0.18 -17.72 17.74
N ALA A 53 -1.42 -17.23 17.73
CA ALA A 53 -1.82 -15.98 17.08
C ALA A 53 -1.04 -14.76 17.62
N ARG A 54 -0.61 -14.81 18.89
CA ARG A 54 0.28 -13.79 19.52
C ARG A 54 1.65 -13.67 18.84
N SER A 55 2.03 -14.65 18.03
CA SER A 55 3.24 -14.55 17.20
C SER A 55 3.12 -13.50 16.09
N PHE A 56 1.91 -13.07 15.71
CA PHE A 56 1.71 -11.97 14.76
C PHE A 56 2.12 -10.60 15.33
N PRO A 57 1.49 -10.10 16.42
CA PRO A 57 1.82 -8.78 16.95
C PRO A 57 3.28 -8.70 17.45
N SER A 58 3.85 -9.78 17.99
CA SER A 58 5.27 -9.82 18.38
C SER A 58 6.23 -9.60 17.20
N LYS A 59 5.88 -10.08 15.99
CA LYS A 59 6.65 -9.87 14.76
C LYS A 59 6.37 -8.54 14.07
N LEU A 60 5.37 -7.79 14.51
CA LEU A 60 5.02 -6.50 13.92
C LEU A 60 6.19 -5.52 14.11
N ARG A 61 6.65 -4.90 13.01
CA ARG A 61 7.77 -3.92 13.02
C ARG A 61 7.34 -2.52 12.62
N GLY A 62 6.09 -2.36 12.20
CA GLY A 62 5.61 -1.09 11.70
C GLY A 62 4.36 -1.23 10.85
N VAL A 63 3.88 -0.09 10.39
CA VAL A 63 2.70 0.02 9.52
C VAL A 63 2.89 1.17 8.53
N CYS A 64 2.38 0.99 7.30
CA CYS A 64 2.28 2.04 6.30
C CYS A 64 0.82 2.50 6.22
N THR A 65 0.52 3.67 6.79
CA THR A 65 -0.84 4.23 6.81
C THR A 65 -0.84 5.67 6.33
N ASP A 66 -2.01 6.18 5.93
CA ASP A 66 -2.13 7.57 5.51
C ASP A 66 -2.05 8.57 6.69
N HIS A 67 -2.34 9.84 6.40
CA HIS A 67 -2.24 10.93 7.37
C HIS A 67 -3.53 11.18 8.16
N ALA A 68 -4.60 10.45 7.89
CA ALA A 68 -5.87 10.60 8.58
C ALA A 68 -5.71 10.31 10.08
N ALA A 69 -6.53 10.97 10.91
CA ALA A 69 -6.38 10.95 12.37
C ALA A 69 -6.59 9.55 12.95
N ASP A 70 -7.59 8.83 12.45
CA ASP A 70 -7.87 7.43 12.74
C ASP A 70 -6.67 6.53 12.39
N GLN A 71 -6.01 6.78 11.26
CA GLN A 71 -4.82 6.03 10.85
C GLN A 71 -3.58 6.31 11.71
N LYS A 72 -3.50 7.51 12.34
CA LYS A 72 -2.47 7.78 13.36
C LYS A 72 -2.75 7.00 14.62
N LEU A 73 -3.99 7.03 15.09
CA LEU A 73 -4.42 6.32 16.30
C LEU A 73 -4.25 4.81 16.13
N LEU A 74 -4.63 4.26 14.97
CA LEU A 74 -4.44 2.83 14.68
C LEU A 74 -2.97 2.42 14.80
N ALA A 75 -2.04 3.24 14.33
CA ALA A 75 -0.62 2.93 14.45
C ALA A 75 -0.13 2.86 15.91
N GLU A 76 -0.62 3.74 16.78
CA GLU A 76 -0.33 3.65 18.23
C GLU A 76 -1.00 2.42 18.86
N LEU A 77 -2.26 2.14 18.51
CA LEU A 77 -2.97 0.95 19.00
C LEU A 77 -2.27 -0.36 18.59
N LEU A 78 -1.74 -0.44 17.36
CA LEU A 78 -0.96 -1.59 16.88
C LEU A 78 0.36 -1.75 17.63
N LYS A 79 1.02 -0.63 17.94
CA LYS A 79 2.26 -0.61 18.73
C LYS A 79 2.00 -1.06 20.17
N ASP A 80 0.91 -0.61 20.76
CA ASP A 80 0.50 -1.03 22.11
C ASP A 80 0.11 -2.51 22.12
N TRP A 81 -0.64 -2.98 21.12
CA TRP A 81 -0.96 -4.41 20.99
C TRP A 81 0.31 -5.27 20.91
N LYS A 82 1.30 -4.87 20.10
CA LYS A 82 2.63 -5.51 20.05
C LYS A 82 3.28 -5.57 21.44
N LYS A 83 3.35 -4.44 22.14
CA LYS A 83 4.02 -4.35 23.44
C LYS A 83 3.32 -5.19 24.50
N CYS A 84 2.00 -5.09 24.60
CA CYS A 84 1.22 -5.88 25.55
C CYS A 84 1.41 -7.37 25.30
N THR A 85 1.29 -7.81 24.05
CA THR A 85 1.45 -9.23 23.72
C THR A 85 2.87 -9.75 24.00
N ASP A 86 3.93 -9.00 23.69
CA ASP A 86 5.30 -9.41 24.05
C ASP A 86 5.46 -9.60 25.58
N ARG A 87 4.84 -8.75 26.39
CA ARG A 87 4.93 -8.79 27.85
C ARG A 87 4.13 -9.97 28.39
N GLU A 88 2.90 -10.13 27.93
CA GLU A 88 2.08 -11.28 28.27
C GLU A 88 2.79 -12.60 27.95
N SER A 89 3.36 -12.73 26.74
CA SER A 89 4.08 -13.94 26.34
C SER A 89 5.30 -14.22 27.21
N ARG A 90 6.15 -13.22 27.49
CA ARG A 90 7.31 -13.39 28.40
C ARG A 90 6.90 -13.82 29.80
N GLY A 91 5.83 -13.20 30.31
CA GLY A 91 5.30 -13.49 31.63
C GLY A 91 4.72 -14.89 31.75
N GLU A 92 3.95 -15.30 30.74
CA GLU A 92 3.38 -16.64 30.67
C GLU A 92 4.48 -17.70 30.54
N GLU A 93 5.46 -17.51 29.66
CA GLU A 93 6.61 -18.41 29.54
C GLU A 93 7.34 -18.57 30.88
N LYS A 94 7.53 -17.47 31.61
CA LYS A 94 8.13 -17.52 32.95
C LYS A 94 7.24 -18.24 33.94
N LEU A 95 5.94 -17.96 33.95
CA LEU A 95 4.96 -18.55 34.86
C LEU A 95 4.87 -20.07 34.68
N LEU A 96 4.82 -20.54 33.43
CA LEU A 96 4.81 -21.96 33.07
C LEU A 96 6.13 -22.68 33.37
N SER A 97 7.24 -21.94 33.50
CA SER A 97 8.54 -22.49 33.89
C SER A 97 8.76 -22.61 35.40
N LEU A 98 7.84 -22.08 36.22
CA LEU A 98 7.98 -22.12 37.68
C LEU A 98 7.74 -23.53 38.23
N PRO A 99 8.39 -23.90 39.36
CA PRO A 99 8.01 -25.07 40.13
C PRO A 99 6.53 -25.01 40.54
N PRO A 100 5.85 -26.17 40.68
CA PRO A 100 4.44 -26.21 41.04
C PRO A 100 4.09 -25.41 42.31
N GLU A 101 4.95 -25.43 43.34
CA GLU A 101 4.67 -24.71 44.58
C GLU A 101 4.67 -23.19 44.39
N GLU A 102 5.62 -22.67 43.61
CA GLU A 102 5.71 -21.23 43.28
C GLU A 102 4.56 -20.79 42.37
N LEU A 103 4.22 -21.62 41.37
CA LEU A 103 3.09 -21.36 40.49
C LEU A 103 1.78 -21.26 41.29
N ILE A 104 1.53 -22.24 42.16
CA ILE A 104 0.35 -22.25 43.04
C ILE A 104 0.32 -20.99 43.93
N ALA A 105 1.46 -20.61 44.51
CA ALA A 105 1.53 -19.41 45.35
C ALA A 105 1.18 -18.13 44.58
N VAL A 106 1.67 -17.98 43.34
CA VAL A 106 1.35 -16.84 42.47
C VAL A 106 -0.14 -16.80 42.14
N LEU A 107 -0.71 -17.94 41.72
CA LEU A 107 -2.13 -18.04 41.35
C LEU A 107 -3.05 -17.81 42.55
N LEU A 108 -2.73 -18.38 43.72
CA LEU A 108 -3.51 -18.17 44.94
C LEU A 108 -3.54 -16.71 45.35
N LYS A 109 -2.40 -16.02 45.27
CA LYS A 109 -2.34 -14.59 45.57
C LYS A 109 -3.23 -13.79 44.60
N ALA A 110 -3.15 -14.09 43.31
CA ALA A 110 -3.95 -13.43 42.28
C ALA A 110 -5.45 -13.66 42.49
N SER A 111 -5.86 -14.89 42.80
CA SER A 111 -7.26 -15.23 43.14
C SER A 111 -7.72 -14.51 44.42
N GLN A 112 -6.87 -14.41 45.43
CA GLN A 112 -7.23 -13.70 46.67
C GLN A 112 -7.48 -12.21 46.42
N GLU A 113 -6.67 -11.56 45.59
CA GLU A 113 -6.89 -10.17 45.18
C GLU A 113 -8.23 -9.99 44.45
N ASP A 114 -8.59 -10.91 43.55
CA ASP A 114 -9.86 -10.88 42.83
C ASP A 114 -11.07 -11.08 43.75
N ILE A 115 -10.97 -12.00 44.71
CA ILE A 115 -12.00 -12.21 45.74
C ILE A 115 -12.18 -10.92 46.55
N GLN A 116 -11.10 -10.26 46.96
CA GLN A 116 -11.20 -9.00 47.69
C GLN A 116 -11.83 -7.89 46.83
N ALA A 117 -11.48 -7.81 45.55
CA ALA A 117 -12.06 -6.85 44.61
C ALA A 117 -13.56 -7.12 44.34
N ALA A 118 -14.04 -8.35 44.57
CA ALA A 118 -15.44 -8.72 44.51
C ALA A 118 -16.18 -8.49 45.85
N VAL A 119 -15.67 -7.63 46.73
CA VAL A 119 -16.23 -7.36 48.07
C VAL A 119 -16.16 -8.60 48.98
N GLY A 120 -15.10 -9.38 48.83
CA GLY A 120 -14.84 -10.58 49.61
C GLY A 120 -15.50 -11.84 49.05
N LEU A 121 -15.46 -12.91 49.85
CA LEU A 121 -15.85 -14.26 49.41
C LEU A 121 -17.34 -14.35 49.05
N ASP A 122 -18.21 -13.65 49.78
CA ASP A 122 -19.65 -13.67 49.52
C ASP A 122 -20.00 -13.01 48.18
N GLY A 123 -19.38 -11.85 47.90
CA GLY A 123 -19.57 -11.18 46.62
C GLY A 123 -18.95 -11.95 45.45
N TRP A 124 -17.81 -12.62 45.67
CA TRP A 124 -17.25 -13.56 44.68
C TRP A 124 -18.19 -14.74 44.40
N ASN A 125 -18.74 -15.36 45.44
CA ASN A 125 -19.65 -16.50 45.31
C ASN A 125 -20.97 -16.13 44.64
N ALA A 126 -21.41 -14.88 44.78
CA ALA A 126 -22.62 -14.34 44.13
C ALA A 126 -22.45 -14.09 42.62
N LEU A 127 -21.21 -14.02 42.10
CA LEU A 127 -20.97 -13.89 40.66
C LEU A 127 -21.41 -15.14 39.91
N SER A 128 -21.86 -14.95 38.67
CA SER A 128 -22.10 -16.08 37.76
C SER A 128 -20.79 -16.77 37.38
N GLU A 129 -20.86 -18.04 36.97
CA GLU A 129 -19.68 -18.78 36.51
C GLU A 129 -19.02 -18.13 35.28
N SER A 130 -19.81 -17.55 34.38
CA SER A 130 -19.29 -16.81 33.22
C SER A 130 -18.46 -15.58 33.65
N GLU A 131 -18.94 -14.84 34.65
CA GLU A 131 -18.21 -13.69 35.20
C GLU A 131 -16.94 -14.12 35.93
N LYS A 132 -17.00 -15.20 36.73
CA LYS A 132 -15.81 -15.75 37.40
C LYS A 132 -14.75 -16.18 36.38
N LEU A 133 -15.15 -16.88 35.32
CA LEU A 133 -14.25 -17.30 34.24
C LEU A 133 -13.61 -16.10 33.53
N SER A 134 -14.41 -15.08 33.19
CA SER A 134 -13.92 -13.86 32.55
C SER A 134 -12.93 -13.10 33.44
N ARG A 135 -13.24 -12.96 34.73
CA ARG A 135 -12.35 -12.30 35.71
C ARG A 135 -11.05 -13.08 35.91
N ASN A 136 -11.13 -14.40 36.09
CA ASN A 136 -9.95 -15.24 36.22
C ASN A 136 -9.04 -15.15 34.98
N ALA A 137 -9.62 -15.15 33.77
CA ALA A 137 -8.85 -15.00 32.54
C ALA A 137 -8.16 -13.62 32.46
N ALA A 138 -8.87 -12.55 32.80
CA ALA A 138 -8.31 -11.20 32.83
C ALA A 138 -7.20 -11.06 33.89
N LYS A 139 -7.40 -11.61 35.09
CA LYS A 139 -6.40 -11.60 36.16
C LYS A 139 -5.16 -12.44 35.79
N TYR A 140 -5.34 -13.58 35.14
CA TYR A 140 -4.22 -14.37 34.62
C TYR A 140 -3.40 -13.57 33.61
N GLN A 141 -4.05 -12.89 32.66
CA GLN A 141 -3.37 -12.02 31.70
C GLN A 141 -2.63 -10.86 32.39
N ASP A 142 -3.23 -10.20 33.39
CA ASP A 142 -2.59 -9.15 34.17
C ASP A 142 -1.34 -9.66 34.91
N VAL A 143 -1.42 -10.82 35.56
CA VAL A 143 -0.26 -11.46 36.21
C VAL A 143 0.86 -11.73 35.21
N CYS A 144 0.52 -12.29 34.04
CA CYS A 144 1.49 -12.51 32.97
C CYS A 144 2.12 -11.19 32.52
N PHE A 145 1.31 -10.18 32.22
CA PHE A 145 1.80 -8.87 31.81
C PHE A 145 2.76 -8.26 32.85
N GLN A 146 2.43 -8.30 34.14
CA GLN A 146 3.27 -7.76 35.21
C GLN A 146 4.62 -8.49 35.34
N ILE A 147 4.62 -9.83 35.27
CA ILE A 147 5.86 -10.63 35.28
C ILE A 147 6.68 -10.29 34.04
N GLY A 148 6.06 -10.29 32.87
CA GLY A 148 6.71 -10.00 31.60
C GLY A 148 7.27 -8.58 31.53
N GLN A 149 6.58 -7.59 32.10
CA GLN A 149 7.05 -6.21 32.20
C GLN A 149 8.30 -6.10 33.07
N LYS A 150 8.39 -6.86 34.17
CA LYS A 150 9.61 -6.95 34.99
C LYS A 150 10.76 -7.59 34.22
N LEU A 151 10.48 -8.67 33.48
CA LEU A 151 11.47 -9.34 32.64
C LEU A 151 11.97 -8.43 31.52
N PHE A 152 11.08 -7.71 30.85
CA PHE A 152 11.40 -6.72 29.83
C PHE A 152 12.28 -5.60 30.40
N ALA A 153 11.92 -5.05 31.56
CA ALA A 153 12.69 -3.99 32.22
C ALA A 153 14.10 -4.44 32.63
N ALA A 154 14.31 -5.74 32.85
CA ALA A 154 15.62 -6.33 33.16
C ALA A 154 16.50 -6.59 31.91
N LEU A 155 15.94 -6.48 30.69
CA LEU A 155 16.72 -6.62 29.46
C LEU A 155 17.72 -5.48 29.29
N LYS A 156 18.75 -5.70 28.46
CA LYS A 156 19.67 -4.63 28.07
C LYS A 156 18.93 -3.57 27.24
N PRO A 157 19.36 -2.29 27.27
CA PRO A 157 18.70 -1.22 26.52
C PRO A 157 18.49 -1.54 25.03
N LYS A 158 19.48 -2.15 24.37
CA LYS A 158 19.39 -2.55 22.96
C LYS A 158 18.31 -3.62 22.70
N GLU A 159 18.16 -4.58 23.62
CA GLU A 159 17.15 -5.64 23.51
C GLU A 159 15.74 -5.08 23.77
N GLN A 160 15.61 -4.12 24.69
CA GLN A 160 14.35 -3.39 24.90
C GLN A 160 13.95 -2.60 23.65
N GLU A 161 14.89 -1.86 23.07
CA GLU A 161 14.67 -1.10 21.82
C GLU A 161 14.27 -2.02 20.68
N GLU A 162 14.98 -3.14 20.50
CA GLU A 162 14.66 -4.10 19.45
C GLU A 162 13.28 -4.74 19.68
N SER A 163 12.93 -5.10 20.91
CA SER A 163 11.63 -5.68 21.23
C SER A 163 10.48 -4.70 20.97
N ASP A 164 10.67 -3.41 21.27
CA ASP A 164 9.68 -2.35 21.10
C ASP A 164 9.70 -1.67 19.73
N TRP A 165 10.64 -2.04 18.87
CA TRP A 165 10.82 -1.42 17.58
C TRP A 165 9.54 -1.47 16.75
N PHE A 166 9.03 -0.28 16.44
CA PHE A 166 7.83 -0.09 15.64
C PHE A 166 7.94 1.22 14.85
N VAL A 167 7.86 1.13 13.52
CA VAL A 167 7.96 2.28 12.63
C VAL A 167 6.63 2.53 11.94
N ARG A 168 6.08 3.72 12.11
CA ARG A 168 5.00 4.19 11.25
C ARG A 168 5.56 4.91 10.03
N VAL A 169 5.27 4.39 8.86
CA VAL A 169 5.52 5.05 7.58
C VAL A 169 4.22 5.72 7.14
N GLY A 170 4.29 7.00 6.75
CA GLY A 170 3.12 7.74 6.25
C GLY A 170 2.72 7.33 4.82
N CYS A 171 1.74 8.00 4.23
CA CYS A 171 1.38 7.76 2.82
C CYS A 171 2.51 8.23 1.89
N CYS A 172 3.41 7.32 1.55
CA CYS A 172 4.55 7.56 0.65
C CYS A 172 4.10 7.76 -0.81
N MET A 173 3.08 7.01 -1.25
CA MET A 173 2.68 6.97 -2.66
C MET A 173 2.15 8.33 -3.18
N HIS A 174 1.22 8.97 -2.47
CA HIS A 174 0.71 10.28 -2.92
C HIS A 174 1.71 11.42 -2.69
N LYS A 175 2.67 11.26 -1.76
CA LYS A 175 3.66 12.31 -1.46
C LYS A 175 4.66 12.42 -2.59
N GLN A 176 5.11 11.28 -3.10
CA GLN A 176 5.91 11.25 -4.30
C GLN A 176 5.17 11.88 -5.50
N LEU A 177 3.88 11.60 -5.66
CA LEU A 177 3.07 12.26 -6.70
C LEU A 177 3.02 13.79 -6.51
N ASN A 178 2.87 14.27 -5.27
CA ASN A 178 2.89 15.70 -4.96
C ASN A 178 4.25 16.35 -5.28
N THR A 179 5.37 15.65 -5.04
CA THR A 179 6.71 16.13 -5.43
C THR A 179 6.79 16.34 -6.94
N ILE A 180 6.30 15.38 -7.74
CA ILE A 180 6.31 15.49 -9.21
C ILE A 180 5.40 16.62 -9.68
N LYS A 181 4.21 16.78 -9.08
CA LYS A 181 3.31 17.90 -9.37
C LYS A 181 3.98 19.25 -9.06
N GLY A 182 4.64 19.36 -7.91
CA GLY A 182 5.38 20.56 -7.52
C GLY A 182 6.55 20.86 -8.46
N GLY A 183 7.35 19.85 -8.81
CA GLY A 183 8.45 19.98 -9.75
C GLY A 183 7.98 20.44 -11.15
N ALA A 184 6.91 19.85 -11.68
CA ALA A 184 6.34 20.26 -12.96
C ALA A 184 5.82 21.72 -12.95
N ALA A 185 5.29 22.20 -11.82
CA ALA A 185 4.91 23.60 -11.67
C ALA A 185 6.13 24.53 -11.63
N ALA A 186 7.13 24.18 -10.81
CA ALA A 186 8.35 24.98 -10.65
C ALA A 186 9.15 25.09 -11.96
N ILE A 187 9.25 24.03 -12.76
CA ILE A 187 9.92 24.08 -14.07
C ILE A 187 9.20 25.04 -15.04
N ARG A 188 7.85 25.05 -15.02
CA ARG A 188 7.08 25.99 -15.86
C ARG A 188 7.33 27.44 -15.47
N GLU A 189 7.36 27.74 -14.18
CA GLU A 189 7.69 29.07 -13.66
C GLU A 189 9.13 29.47 -14.01
N LEU A 190 10.06 28.50 -13.93
CA LEU A 190 11.46 28.72 -14.28
C LEU A 190 11.64 29.09 -15.76
N TRP A 191 10.96 28.42 -16.68
CA TRP A 191 10.99 28.78 -18.11
C TRP A 191 10.54 30.21 -18.35
N ILE A 192 9.44 30.63 -17.72
CA ILE A 192 8.95 32.02 -17.81
C ILE A 192 9.99 33.00 -17.27
N LYS A 193 10.55 32.71 -16.09
CA LYS A 193 11.55 33.56 -15.44
C LYS A 193 12.82 33.72 -16.27
N LEU A 194 13.24 32.66 -16.95
CA LEU A 194 14.44 32.65 -17.78
C LEU A 194 14.20 33.09 -19.23
N GLY A 195 12.95 33.37 -19.62
CA GLY A 195 12.60 33.67 -21.01
C GLY A 195 12.88 32.50 -21.97
N ILE A 196 12.89 31.27 -21.46
CA ILE A 196 13.08 30.06 -22.26
C ILE A 196 11.74 29.64 -22.82
N GLU A 197 11.69 29.31 -24.12
CA GLU A 197 10.49 28.76 -24.73
C GLU A 197 10.14 27.41 -24.07
N GLY A 198 8.93 27.33 -23.54
CA GLY A 198 8.41 26.12 -22.92
C GLY A 198 8.08 25.02 -23.92
N PRO A 199 7.60 23.86 -23.44
CA PRO A 199 7.31 22.70 -24.26
C PRO A 199 6.12 22.97 -25.19
N MET A 200 6.17 22.34 -26.37
CA MET A 200 5.16 22.43 -27.41
C MET A 200 3.74 22.15 -26.89
N LYS A 201 2.78 22.92 -27.38
CA LYS A 201 1.34 22.72 -27.12
C LYS A 201 0.79 21.55 -27.94
N TYR A 202 0.07 20.65 -27.27
CA TYR A 202 -0.60 19.51 -27.88
C TYR A 202 -2.06 19.83 -28.21
N PHE A 203 -2.30 20.46 -29.37
CA PHE A 203 -3.65 20.81 -29.84
C PHE A 203 -4.50 19.58 -30.15
N ASN A 204 -5.74 19.49 -29.65
CA ASN A 204 -6.69 18.50 -30.17
C ASN A 204 -7.08 18.86 -31.64
N LYS A 205 -7.93 18.06 -32.29
CA LYS A 205 -8.26 18.27 -33.71
C LYS A 205 -8.86 19.67 -33.94
N ASP A 206 -9.77 20.09 -33.06
CA ASP A 206 -10.49 21.36 -33.20
C ASP A 206 -9.59 22.55 -32.88
N ASN A 207 -8.80 22.48 -31.80
CA ASN A 207 -7.83 23.51 -31.45
C ASN A 207 -6.73 23.61 -32.52
N SER A 208 -6.37 22.52 -33.19
CA SER A 208 -5.38 22.55 -34.28
C SER A 208 -5.94 23.32 -35.48
N ALA A 209 -7.20 23.08 -35.85
CA ALA A 209 -7.87 23.83 -36.90
C ALA A 209 -8.01 25.32 -36.53
N ALA A 210 -8.45 25.62 -35.30
CA ALA A 210 -8.57 26.98 -34.78
C ALA A 210 -7.23 27.72 -34.72
N TYR A 211 -6.13 27.02 -34.41
CA TYR A 211 -4.80 27.63 -34.33
C TYR A 211 -4.19 27.92 -35.71
N HIS A 212 -4.42 27.05 -36.70
CA HIS A 212 -3.80 27.23 -38.03
C HIS A 212 -4.63 28.07 -39.00
N VAL A 213 -5.96 28.03 -38.88
CA VAL A 213 -6.87 28.66 -39.85
C VAL A 213 -7.70 29.79 -39.23
N GLY A 214 -7.81 29.84 -37.90
CA GLY A 214 -8.65 30.80 -37.19
C GLY A 214 -8.04 32.21 -37.10
N ASP A 215 -8.91 33.16 -36.72
CA ASP A 215 -8.52 34.52 -36.38
C ASP A 215 -7.64 34.58 -35.11
N GLU A 216 -7.08 35.75 -34.80
CA GLU A 216 -6.19 35.92 -33.64
C GLU A 216 -6.85 35.52 -32.31
N ALA A 217 -8.13 35.85 -32.14
CA ALA A 217 -8.89 35.43 -30.96
C ALA A 217 -9.02 33.91 -30.86
N SER A 218 -9.21 33.20 -31.98
CA SER A 218 -9.29 31.74 -32.02
C SER A 218 -7.94 31.08 -31.80
N ARG A 219 -6.84 31.67 -32.31
CA ARG A 219 -5.47 31.20 -32.06
C ARG A 219 -5.12 31.28 -30.59
N THR A 220 -5.37 32.41 -29.94
CA THR A 220 -5.12 32.59 -28.50
C THR A 220 -5.93 31.61 -27.66
N ARG A 221 -7.24 31.48 -27.93
CA ARG A 221 -8.10 30.49 -27.25
C ARG A 221 -7.59 29.05 -27.42
N ALA A 222 -7.14 28.68 -28.62
CA ALA A 222 -6.58 27.36 -28.88
C ALA A 222 -5.28 27.10 -28.10
N MET A 223 -4.42 28.11 -27.96
CA MET A 223 -3.19 28.01 -27.15
C MET A 223 -3.50 27.87 -25.66
N ASP A 224 -4.44 28.64 -25.14
CA ASP A 224 -4.81 28.65 -23.72
C ASP A 224 -5.48 27.33 -23.32
N ALA A 225 -6.35 26.80 -24.18
CA ALA A 225 -7.04 25.53 -23.95
C ALA A 225 -6.14 24.29 -24.10
N SER A 226 -4.96 24.42 -24.71
CA SER A 226 -4.09 23.27 -25.00
C SER A 226 -3.03 23.04 -23.92
N GLN A 227 -2.83 21.77 -23.59
CA GLN A 227 -1.84 21.32 -22.61
C GLN A 227 -0.48 21.06 -23.29
N SER A 228 0.61 21.09 -22.53
CA SER A 228 1.99 20.86 -23.01
C SER A 228 2.82 20.06 -22.00
N GLY A 229 4.00 19.63 -22.45
CA GLY A 229 5.04 18.98 -21.64
C GLY A 229 4.79 17.51 -21.29
N ALA A 230 5.74 16.94 -20.55
CA ALA A 230 5.81 15.51 -20.23
C ALA A 230 4.52 14.90 -19.65
N VAL A 231 3.81 15.63 -18.78
CA VAL A 231 2.53 15.14 -18.21
C VAL A 231 1.49 14.88 -19.30
N LYS A 232 1.39 15.78 -20.29
CA LYS A 232 0.47 15.58 -21.41
C LYS A 232 0.98 14.53 -22.37
N LEU A 233 2.29 14.52 -22.66
CA LEU A 233 2.91 13.52 -23.52
C LEU A 233 2.66 12.10 -23.01
N THR A 234 2.89 11.84 -21.72
CA THR A 234 2.69 10.52 -21.11
C THR A 234 1.22 10.10 -21.15
N SER A 235 0.28 11.03 -20.92
CA SER A 235 -1.16 10.78 -21.10
C SER A 235 -1.54 10.39 -22.54
N LEU A 236 -0.99 11.11 -23.53
CA LEU A 236 -1.20 10.79 -24.94
C LEU A 236 -0.55 9.44 -25.29
N SER A 237 0.67 9.21 -24.83
CA SER A 237 1.41 7.98 -25.09
C SER A 237 0.72 6.75 -24.49
N GLY A 238 0.16 6.85 -23.28
CA GLY A 238 -0.68 5.78 -22.75
C GLY A 238 -1.96 5.58 -23.55
N SER A 239 -2.59 6.67 -24.04
CA SER A 239 -3.75 6.54 -24.94
C SER A 239 -3.38 5.90 -26.29
N LEU A 240 -2.13 6.03 -26.74
CA LEU A 240 -1.63 5.46 -27.99
C LEU A 240 -1.21 3.99 -27.83
N PHE A 241 -0.37 3.73 -26.83
CA PHE A 241 0.29 2.47 -26.63
C PHE A 241 -0.56 1.58 -25.72
N ASN A 242 -0.84 1.99 -24.48
CA ASN A 242 -1.58 1.20 -23.49
C ASN A 242 -2.98 1.77 -23.21
N HIS A 243 -3.81 1.79 -24.25
CA HIS A 243 -5.16 2.34 -24.19
C HIS A 243 -6.06 1.47 -23.30
N LYS A 244 -7.03 2.10 -22.59
CA LYS A 244 -7.98 1.39 -21.70
C LYS A 244 -8.87 0.35 -22.40
N ASP A 245 -9.07 0.54 -23.70
CA ASP A 245 -9.73 -0.38 -24.63
C ASP A 245 -8.61 -1.02 -25.46
N ASP A 246 -8.37 -2.30 -25.19
CA ASP A 246 -7.26 -3.10 -25.71
C ASP A 246 -7.28 -3.25 -27.24
N LYS A 247 -8.42 -2.95 -27.88
CA LYS A 247 -8.58 -2.94 -29.33
C LYS A 247 -8.10 -1.66 -30.00
N LYS A 248 -7.88 -0.59 -29.25
CA LYS A 248 -7.55 0.75 -29.81
C LYS A 248 -6.08 1.15 -29.64
N GLY A 249 -5.39 0.56 -28.68
CA GLY A 249 -3.99 0.84 -28.41
C GLY A 249 -3.04 -0.03 -29.22
N HIS A 250 -1.75 0.32 -29.20
CA HIS A 250 -0.68 -0.43 -29.85
C HIS A 250 0.07 -1.42 -28.94
N GLN A 251 -0.38 -1.64 -27.70
CA GLN A 251 0.37 -2.36 -26.66
C GLN A 251 0.90 -3.73 -27.11
N GLY A 252 0.06 -4.54 -27.76
CA GLY A 252 0.47 -5.86 -28.25
C GLY A 252 1.52 -5.77 -29.35
N SER A 253 1.31 -4.89 -30.33
CA SER A 253 2.26 -4.67 -31.43
C SER A 253 3.59 -4.07 -30.94
N LEU A 254 3.53 -3.17 -29.97
CA LEU A 254 4.68 -2.58 -29.31
C LEU A 254 5.50 -3.65 -28.59
N ALA A 255 4.85 -4.53 -27.82
CA ALA A 255 5.55 -5.58 -27.08
C ALA A 255 6.28 -6.56 -28.02
N ILE A 256 5.64 -6.98 -29.12
CA ILE A 256 6.26 -7.82 -30.16
C ILE A 256 7.44 -7.09 -30.83
N PHE A 257 7.28 -5.80 -31.14
CA PHE A 257 8.35 -5.00 -31.71
C PHE A 257 9.56 -4.92 -30.78
N PHE A 258 9.34 -4.62 -29.49
CA PHE A 258 10.41 -4.54 -28.50
C PHE A 258 11.09 -5.90 -28.27
N GLU A 259 10.33 -6.99 -28.24
CA GLU A 259 10.89 -8.35 -28.14
C GLU A 259 11.79 -8.66 -29.35
N GLY A 260 11.34 -8.32 -30.57
CA GLY A 260 12.14 -8.50 -31.78
C GLY A 260 13.40 -7.63 -31.84
N LYS A 261 13.39 -6.42 -31.28
CA LYS A 261 14.55 -5.50 -31.31
C LYS A 261 15.52 -5.68 -30.14
N THR A 262 15.03 -6.09 -28.98
CA THR A 262 15.79 -6.07 -27.72
C THR A 262 15.84 -7.42 -27.00
N GLY A 263 15.08 -8.42 -27.47
CA GLY A 263 14.89 -9.70 -26.77
C GLY A 263 14.06 -9.59 -25.50
N ARG A 264 13.43 -8.43 -25.23
CA ARG A 264 12.64 -8.17 -24.03
C ARG A 264 11.20 -7.84 -24.39
N PHE A 265 10.28 -8.51 -23.71
CA PHE A 265 8.87 -8.17 -23.76
C PHE A 265 8.59 -6.93 -22.91
N VAL A 266 8.32 -5.80 -23.55
CA VAL A 266 8.08 -4.51 -22.89
C VAL A 266 6.61 -4.10 -23.03
N ARG A 267 6.01 -3.62 -21.94
CA ARG A 267 4.66 -3.06 -21.91
C ARG A 267 4.72 -1.59 -21.53
N PHE A 268 4.06 -0.73 -22.29
CA PHE A 268 3.98 0.68 -21.95
C PHE A 268 3.21 0.87 -20.62
N PRO A 269 3.65 1.75 -19.71
CA PRO A 269 2.98 1.98 -18.43
C PRO A 269 1.51 2.40 -18.55
N ASP A 270 0.70 2.01 -17.58
CA ASP A 270 -0.76 2.16 -17.61
C ASP A 270 -1.20 3.55 -17.10
N THR A 271 -0.98 4.59 -17.91
CA THR A 271 -1.42 5.95 -17.60
C THR A 271 -2.91 6.19 -17.87
N SER A 272 -3.59 5.22 -18.50
CA SER A 272 -5.03 5.30 -18.82
C SER A 272 -5.90 4.98 -17.60
N ASN A 273 -5.37 4.22 -16.65
CA ASN A 273 -5.98 3.96 -15.35
C ASN A 273 -5.31 4.81 -14.28
N THR A 274 -6.05 5.19 -13.23
CA THR A 274 -5.60 6.04 -12.11
C THR A 274 -4.60 5.31 -11.20
N ARG A 275 -3.49 4.81 -11.75
CA ARG A 275 -2.41 4.17 -11.02
C ARG A 275 -1.37 5.21 -10.62
N TYR A 276 -0.99 5.23 -9.35
CA TYR A 276 0.11 6.08 -8.88
C TYR A 276 1.40 5.75 -9.66
N GLN A 277 2.25 6.76 -9.85
CA GLN A 277 3.54 6.68 -10.56
C GLN A 277 3.50 6.30 -12.05
N SER A 278 2.38 5.88 -12.64
CA SER A 278 2.32 5.45 -14.04
C SER A 278 2.84 6.49 -15.04
N HIS A 279 2.59 7.78 -14.77
CA HIS A 279 3.13 8.87 -15.57
C HIS A 279 4.66 9.04 -15.42
N CYS A 280 5.22 8.76 -14.24
CA CYS A 280 6.66 8.80 -14.02
C CYS A 280 7.35 7.62 -14.71
N GLU A 281 6.77 6.43 -14.61
CA GLU A 281 7.23 5.25 -15.34
C GLU A 281 7.15 5.48 -16.85
N ALA A 282 6.04 6.04 -17.34
CA ALA A 282 5.88 6.37 -18.76
C ALA A 282 6.92 7.41 -19.22
N ALA A 283 7.22 8.41 -18.40
CA ALA A 283 8.26 9.38 -18.72
C ALA A 283 9.64 8.71 -18.77
N ALA A 284 9.98 7.88 -17.79
CA ALA A 284 11.25 7.15 -17.78
C ALA A 284 11.39 6.22 -18.98
N GLU A 285 10.35 5.46 -19.30
CA GLU A 285 10.28 4.57 -20.47
C GLU A 285 10.53 5.33 -21.77
N LEU A 286 9.81 6.45 -21.97
CA LEU A 286 9.97 7.29 -23.16
C LEU A 286 11.36 7.92 -23.25
N ILE A 287 11.94 8.36 -22.13
CA ILE A 287 13.29 8.95 -22.12
C ILE A 287 14.35 7.90 -22.46
N VAL A 288 14.25 6.70 -21.90
CA VAL A 288 15.27 5.64 -22.06
C VAL A 288 15.18 4.98 -23.43
N GLN A 289 13.96 4.77 -23.95
CA GLN A 289 13.71 3.99 -25.16
C GLN A 289 13.24 4.85 -26.35
N LEU A 290 13.45 6.18 -26.29
CA LEU A 290 12.89 7.14 -27.23
C LEU A 290 13.06 6.74 -28.69
N ASP A 291 14.28 6.36 -29.07
CA ASP A 291 14.62 6.00 -30.45
C ASP A 291 13.83 4.79 -30.94
N LEU A 292 13.58 3.80 -30.08
CA LEU A 292 12.76 2.63 -30.42
C LEU A 292 11.29 3.00 -30.60
N TYR A 293 10.75 3.93 -29.80
CA TYR A 293 9.39 4.42 -29.99
C TYR A 293 9.24 5.22 -31.30
N ILE A 294 10.25 5.97 -31.72
CA ILE A 294 10.26 6.67 -33.02
C ILE A 294 10.19 5.65 -34.17
N VAL A 295 11.08 4.66 -34.17
CA VAL A 295 11.12 3.61 -35.20
C VAL A 295 9.81 2.83 -35.23
N PHE A 296 9.25 2.50 -34.06
CA PHE A 296 7.96 1.82 -33.97
C PHE A 296 6.84 2.65 -34.61
N LEU A 297 6.77 3.96 -34.32
CA LEU A 297 5.75 4.84 -34.92
C LEU A 297 5.90 4.93 -36.44
N GLU A 298 7.13 4.95 -36.96
CA GLU A 298 7.40 4.91 -38.41
C GLU A 298 6.90 3.60 -39.03
N GLU A 299 7.13 2.45 -38.40
CA GLU A 299 6.58 1.17 -38.89
C GLU A 299 5.05 1.15 -38.86
N ILE A 300 4.42 1.73 -37.83
CA ILE A 300 2.95 1.87 -37.77
C ILE A 300 2.44 2.77 -38.89
N LYS A 301 3.13 3.87 -39.20
CA LYS A 301 2.77 4.75 -40.32
C LYS A 301 2.86 4.02 -41.65
N GLU A 302 3.95 3.30 -41.91
CA GLU A 302 4.15 2.59 -43.19
C GLU A 302 3.14 1.46 -43.41
N LYS A 303 2.61 0.86 -42.33
CA LYS A 303 1.55 -0.16 -42.40
C LYS A 303 0.17 0.38 -42.79
N LYS A 304 -0.04 1.70 -42.80
CA LYS A 304 -1.33 2.30 -43.15
C LYS A 304 -1.45 2.53 -44.65
N ASP A 305 -2.65 2.33 -45.19
CA ASP A 305 -2.93 2.56 -46.62
C ASP A 305 -2.55 3.97 -47.08
N ASN A 306 -2.85 4.98 -46.27
CA ASN A 306 -2.54 6.38 -46.59
C ASN A 306 -1.12 6.80 -46.18
N ARG A 307 -0.38 5.95 -45.46
CA ARG A 307 0.96 6.21 -44.91
C ARG A 307 1.09 7.55 -44.20
N THR A 308 0.07 7.96 -43.44
CA THR A 308 0.08 9.18 -42.65
C THR A 308 -0.10 8.90 -41.16
N PHE A 309 0.48 9.77 -40.34
CA PHE A 309 0.22 9.79 -38.91
C PHE A 309 -1.18 10.34 -38.62
N ASN A 310 -1.89 9.74 -37.68
CA ASN A 310 -3.05 10.38 -37.09
C ASN A 310 -2.63 11.50 -36.12
N ASN A 311 -3.59 12.29 -35.66
CA ASN A 311 -3.32 13.44 -34.79
C ASN A 311 -2.64 13.06 -33.45
N LEU A 312 -2.77 11.82 -32.99
CA LEU A 312 -2.21 11.38 -31.71
C LEU A 312 -0.77 10.86 -31.91
N GLU A 313 -0.54 10.06 -32.95
CA GLU A 313 0.78 9.59 -33.36
C GLU A 313 1.71 10.73 -33.74
N ILE A 314 1.22 11.73 -34.51
CA ILE A 314 2.07 12.85 -34.93
C ILE A 314 2.57 13.67 -33.75
N LYS A 315 1.79 13.75 -32.66
CA LYS A 315 2.19 14.43 -31.42
C LYS A 315 3.25 13.65 -30.68
N ALA A 316 3.06 12.33 -30.54
CA ALA A 316 4.06 11.45 -29.94
C ALA A 316 5.37 11.48 -30.74
N TYR A 317 5.28 11.36 -32.07
CA TYR A 317 6.42 11.38 -32.99
C TYR A 317 7.18 12.71 -32.96
N ARG A 318 6.48 13.85 -33.15
CA ARG A 318 7.14 15.17 -33.17
C ARG A 318 7.84 15.50 -31.86
N THR A 319 7.26 15.12 -30.72
CA THR A 319 7.89 15.32 -29.40
C THR A 319 9.19 14.55 -29.24
N SER A 320 9.31 13.42 -29.94
CA SER A 320 10.44 12.51 -29.83
C SER A 320 11.61 12.93 -30.72
N LEU A 321 11.44 13.92 -31.60
CA LEU A 321 12.50 14.35 -32.50
C LEU A 321 13.62 15.11 -31.76
N PRO A 322 14.91 14.92 -32.15
CA PRO A 322 16.06 15.49 -31.45
C PRO A 322 16.05 17.03 -31.27
N SER A 323 15.34 17.76 -32.14
CA SER A 323 15.17 19.21 -32.06
C SER A 323 14.27 19.68 -30.90
N LEU A 324 13.62 18.74 -30.20
CA LEU A 324 12.62 18.99 -29.16
C LEU A 324 12.98 18.31 -27.82
N LYS A 325 14.25 17.92 -27.62
CA LYS A 325 14.78 17.26 -26.41
C LYS A 325 14.54 18.01 -25.08
N TRP A 326 14.12 19.28 -25.12
CA TRP A 326 13.84 20.11 -23.93
C TRP A 326 12.41 19.95 -23.36
N GLN A 327 11.64 18.93 -23.78
CA GLN A 327 10.24 18.76 -23.37
C GLN A 327 10.02 17.93 -22.08
N PHE A 328 11.08 17.41 -21.48
CA PHE A 328 11.06 16.70 -20.20
C PHE A 328 11.56 17.59 -19.06
#